data_AF-A0A4R1ID64-F1
#
_entry.id   AF-A0A4R1ID64-F1
#
_cell.length_a   1.000
_cell.length_b   1.000
_cell.length_c   1.000
_cell.angle_alpha   90.00
_cell.angle_beta   90.00
_cell.angle_gamma   90.00
#
_symmetry.space_group_name_H-M   'P 1'
#
loop_
_entity.id
_entity.type
_entity.pdbx_description
1 polymer ?
#
loop_
_entity_poly.entity_id
_entity_poly.type
_entity_poly.pdbx_seq_one_letter_code
_entity_poly.pdbx_strand_id
1 'polypeptide(L)' 'MTDKLQALRARLLTAQRTLIVAAAEAGATPPDNALRKIGDIEVALAAVEAMIDEASKG' A
#
# COMPACT_ATOMS: atom_id res chain seq x y z
N MET A 1 12.72 -14.50 -4.27
CA MET A 1 12.52 -13.04 -4.35
C MET A 1 11.06 -12.69 -4.14
N THR A 2 10.16 -13.43 -4.80
CA THR A 2 8.70 -13.31 -4.72
C THR A 2 8.16 -13.24 -3.29
N ASP A 3 8.58 -14.12 -2.37
CA ASP A 3 8.12 -14.09 -0.97
C ASP A 3 8.43 -12.76 -0.24
N LYS A 4 9.60 -12.16 -0.53
CA LYS A 4 9.98 -10.87 0.05
C LYS A 4 9.11 -9.73 -0.51
N LEU A 5 8.80 -9.77 -1.82
CA LEU A 5 7.91 -8.81 -2.46
C LEU A 5 6.47 -8.95 -1.96
N GLN A 6 5.96 -10.18 -1.81
CA GLN A 6 4.66 -10.45 -1.21
C GLN A 6 4.58 -9.94 0.24
N ALA A 7 5.62 -10.16 1.03
CA ALA A 7 5.70 -9.62 2.38
C ALA A 7 5.76 -8.08 2.39
N LEU A 8 6.44 -7.45 1.43
CA LEU A 8 6.44 -5.99 1.30
C LEU A 8 5.03 -5.47 0.92
N ARG A 9 4.38 -6.09 -0.05
CA ARG A 9 2.99 -5.78 -0.46
C ARG A 9 2.04 -5.84 0.74
N ALA A 10 2.12 -6.90 1.54
CA ALA A 10 1.28 -7.05 2.73
C ALA A 10 1.48 -5.90 3.75
N ARG A 11 2.73 -5.47 3.96
CA ARG A 11 3.04 -4.34 4.85
C ARG A 11 2.52 -3.02 4.31
N LEU A 12 2.65 -2.77 3.01
CA LEU A 12 2.14 -1.57 2.34
C LEU A 12 0.61 -1.49 2.44
N LEU A 13 -0.10 -2.58 2.14
CA LEU A 13 -1.56 -2.67 2.30
C LEU A 13 -1.99 -2.42 3.76
N THR A 14 -1.26 -2.99 4.73
CA THR A 14 -1.53 -2.77 6.15
C THR A 14 -1.36 -1.30 6.54
N ALA A 15 -0.29 -0.65 6.05
CA ALA A 15 -0.03 0.75 6.31
C ALA A 15 -1.11 1.67 5.71
N GLN A 16 -1.52 1.41 4.46
CA GLN A 16 -2.62 2.14 3.82
C GLN A 16 -3.93 1.96 4.59
N ARG A 17 -4.29 0.71 4.89
CA ARG A 17 -5.51 0.39 5.63
C ARG A 17 -5.55 1.10 6.97
N THR A 18 -4.43 1.15 7.68
CA THR A 18 -4.34 1.84 8.98
C THR A 18 -4.70 3.33 8.84
N LEU A 19 -4.20 4.01 7.81
CA LEU A 19 -4.52 5.43 7.58
C LEU A 19 -5.99 5.65 7.24
N ILE A 20 -6.55 4.80 6.38
CA ILE A 20 -7.96 4.88 5.96
C ILE A 20 -8.89 4.58 7.14
N VAL A 21 -8.60 3.54 7.91
CA VAL A 21 -9.40 3.15 9.08
C VAL A 21 -9.34 4.24 10.14
N ALA A 22 -8.17 4.82 10.43
CA ALA A 22 -8.05 5.90 11.40
C ALA A 22 -8.91 7.12 11.05
N ALA A 23 -8.99 7.48 9.76
CA ALA A 23 -9.87 8.56 9.31
C ALA A 23 -11.36 8.20 9.45
N ALA A 24 -11.73 6.98 9.07
CA ALA A 24 -13.09 6.48 9.21
C ALA A 24 -13.55 6.43 10.67
N GLU A 25 -12.70 5.95 11.58
CA GLU A 25 -12.96 5.92 13.04
C GLU A 25 -13.09 7.33 13.62
N ALA A 26 -12.34 8.30 13.09
CA ALA A 26 -12.48 9.70 13.48
C ALA A 26 -13.73 10.40 12.87
N GLY A 27 -14.49 9.71 12.01
CA GLY A 27 -15.64 10.31 11.31
C GLY A 27 -15.24 11.43 10.35
N ALA A 28 -14.01 11.40 9.84
CA ALA A 28 -13.43 12.44 9.02
C ALA A 28 -12.79 11.87 7.74
N THR A 29 -12.55 12.74 6.77
CA THR A 29 -11.64 12.40 5.66
C THR A 29 -10.19 12.41 6.15
N PRO A 30 -9.29 11.60 5.56
CA PRO A 30 -7.88 11.70 5.89
C PRO A 30 -7.37 13.13 5.61
N PRO A 31 -6.52 13.71 6.47
CA PRO A 31 -5.91 15.01 6.21
C PRO A 31 -5.00 14.94 4.97
N ASP A 32 -4.68 16.08 4.35
CA ASP A 32 -3.91 16.17 3.09
C ASP A 32 -2.58 15.40 3.12
N ASN A 33 -1.90 15.40 4.26
CA ASN A 33 -0.67 14.64 4.45
C ASN A 33 -0.90 13.12 4.45
N ALA A 34 -2.01 12.65 5.04
CA ALA A 34 -2.41 11.26 5.01
C ALA A 34 -2.88 10.85 3.61
N LEU A 35 -3.62 11.71 2.90
CA LEU A 35 -4.00 11.48 1.50
C LEU A 35 -2.77 11.34 0.59
N ARG A 36 -1.79 12.24 0.73
CA ARG A 36 -0.52 12.16 -0.02
C ARG A 36 0.21 10.85 0.27
N LYS A 37 0.33 10.49 1.56
CA LYS A 37 0.97 9.25 1.98
C LYS A 37 0.25 8.00 1.43
N ILE A 38 -1.09 8.01 1.40
CA ILE A 38 -1.88 6.94 0.77
C ILE A 38 -1.54 6.84 -0.72
N GLY A 39 -1.46 7.97 -1.43
CA GLY A 39 -1.05 8.02 -2.83
C GLY A 39 0.36 7.45 -3.06
N ASP A 40 1.33 7.82 -2.23
CA ASP A 40 2.70 7.28 -2.31
C ASP A 40 2.74 5.76 -2.09
N ILE A 41 1.91 5.25 -1.16
CA ILE A 41 1.77 3.81 -0.91
C ILE A 41 1.17 3.09 -2.13
N GLU A 42 0.16 3.66 -2.78
CA GLU A 42 -0.45 3.08 -3.98
C GLU A 42 0.53 2.98 -5.14
N VAL A 43 1.35 4.01 -5.36
CA VAL A 43 2.41 3.97 -6.38
C VAL A 43 3.42 2.85 -6.07
N ALA A 44 3.82 2.71 -4.80
CA ALA A 44 4.72 1.64 -4.38
C ALA A 44 4.08 0.25 -4.53
N LEU A 45 2.80 0.10 -4.22
CA LEU A 45 2.06 -1.16 -4.40
C LEU A 45 2.02 -1.58 -5.86
N ALA A 46 1.69 -0.66 -6.78
CA ALA A 46 1.68 -0.94 -8.21
C ALA A 46 3.04 -1.43 -8.71
N ALA A 47 4.14 -0.80 -8.26
CA ALA A 47 5.49 -1.23 -8.61
C ALA A 47 5.82 -2.64 -8.07
N VAL A 48 5.46 -2.92 -6.81
CA VAL A 48 5.68 -4.24 -6.20
C VAL A 48 4.87 -5.33 -6.89
N GLU A 49 3.62 -5.04 -7.25
CA GLU A 49 2.74 -5.97 -7.96
C GLU A 49 3.28 -6.29 -9.36
N ALA A 50 3.77 -5.28 -10.10
CA ALA A 50 4.44 -5.50 -11.38
C ALA A 50 5.67 -6.41 -11.23
N MET A 51 6.51 -6.21 -10.21
CA MET A 51 7.68 -7.06 -9.95
C MET A 51 7.30 -8.50 -9.58
N ILE A 52 6.18 -8.71 -8.88
CA ILE A 52 5.67 -10.05 -8.55
C ILE A 52 5.18 -10.73 -9.83
N ASP A 53 4.42 -10.02 -10.66
CA ASP A 53 3.91 -10.53 -11.93
C ASP A 53 5.04 -10.94 -12.89
N GLU A 54 6.08 -10.10 -13.00
CA GLU A 54 7.29 -10.40 -13.77
C GLU A 54 7.99 -11.66 -13.24
N ALA A 55 8.18 -11.76 -11.92
CA ALA A 55 8.81 -12.92 -11.29
C ALA A 55 7.97 -14.21 -11.40
N SER A 56 6.68 -14.11 -11.71
CA SER A 56 5.78 -15.25 -11.89
C SER A 56 5.69 -15.73 -13.33
N LYS A 57 6.14 -14.90 -14.29
CA LYS A 57 6.11 -15.17 -15.74
C LYS A 57 7.46 -15.63 -16.31
N GLY A 58 8.56 -15.45 -15.56
CA GLY A 58 9.90 -15.92 -15.90
C GLY A 58 10.21 -17.27 -15.26
#